data_AF-A0A4R4Q5W3-F1
#
_entry.id   AF-A0A4R4Q5W3-F1
#
_cell.length_a   1.000
_cell.length_b   1.000
_cell.length_c   1.000
_cell.angle_alpha   90.00
_cell.angle_beta   90.00
_cell.angle_gamma   90.00
#
_symmetry.space_group_name_H-M   'P 1'
#
loop_
_entity.id
_entity.type
_entity.pdbx_description
1 polymer ?
#
loop_
_entity_poly.entity_id
_entity_poly.type
_entity_poly.pdbx_seq_one_letter_code
_entity_poly.pdbx_strand_id
1 'polypeptide(L)'
;MFVDVGEGGQPALSVLLRAAPTHGDATERLQGVFDRQFLPVFRAAYPDQPDIDQRAALVFSQTIGMAYCRYLLRLEPLASMDKNAVHQAIAGVIRHFLTEPIAGPASDSM
;
A
#
# COMPACT_ATOMS: atom_id res chain seq x y z
N MET A 1 8.17 -5.48 -20.46
CA MET A 1 8.00 -4.08 -20.91
C MET A 1 8.38 -3.21 -19.74
N PHE A 2 9.51 -2.52 -19.84
CA PHE A 2 10.08 -1.69 -18.77
C PHE A 2 9.08 -0.60 -18.40
N VAL A 3 8.79 -0.45 -17.10
CA VAL A 3 8.28 0.83 -16.60
C VAL A 3 9.45 1.78 -16.70
N ASP A 4 9.29 2.81 -17.52
CA ASP A 4 10.09 4.02 -17.47
C ASP A 4 10.05 4.53 -16.03
N VAL A 5 11.10 4.21 -15.26
CA VAL A 5 11.42 4.91 -14.02
C VAL A 5 12.11 6.18 -14.47
N GLY A 6 11.34 7.13 -14.98
CA GLY A 6 11.83 8.48 -15.22
C GLY A 6 12.15 9.08 -13.85
N GLU A 7 13.43 9.07 -13.46
CA GLU A 7 14.14 9.79 -12.37
C GLU A 7 13.34 10.30 -11.14
N GLY A 8 12.23 9.65 -10.77
CA GLY A 8 11.14 10.32 -10.08
C GLY A 8 9.95 9.43 -9.71
N GLY A 9 10.20 8.18 -9.30
CA GLY A 9 9.14 7.24 -8.88
C GLY A 9 8.20 7.78 -7.77
N GLN A 10 8.69 8.68 -6.93
CA GLN A 10 7.86 9.38 -5.92
C GLN A 10 6.96 10.49 -6.50
N PRO A 11 7.47 11.42 -7.34
CA PRO A 11 6.63 12.42 -7.99
C PRO A 11 5.46 11.82 -8.76
N ALA A 12 5.66 10.78 -9.57
CA ALA A 12 4.60 10.17 -10.38
C ALA A 12 3.48 9.55 -9.52
N LEU A 13 3.84 8.78 -8.48
CA LEU A 13 2.85 8.22 -7.55
C LEU A 13 2.14 9.33 -6.77
N SER A 14 2.85 10.37 -6.34
CA SER A 14 2.22 11.50 -5.64
C SER A 14 1.20 12.24 -6.51
N VAL A 15 1.45 12.38 -7.81
CA VAL A 15 0.51 12.98 -8.76
C VAL A 15 -0.72 12.09 -8.92
N LEU A 16 -0.52 10.78 -9.10
CA LEU A 16 -1.62 9.81 -9.18
C LEU A 16 -2.48 9.84 -7.91
N LEU A 17 -1.87 9.89 -6.73
CA LEU A 17 -2.58 9.94 -5.45
C LEU A 17 -3.40 11.23 -5.26
N ARG A 18 -2.97 12.38 -5.81
CA ARG A 18 -3.78 13.61 -5.80
C ARG A 18 -4.96 13.53 -6.75
N ALA A 19 -4.76 12.91 -7.92
CA ALA A 19 -5.76 12.91 -8.98
C ALA A 19 -6.82 11.82 -8.78
N ALA A 20 -6.48 10.67 -8.21
CA ALA A 20 -7.38 9.52 -8.09
C ALA A 20 -8.74 9.85 -7.46
N PRO A 21 -8.86 10.59 -6.35
CA PRO A 21 -10.15 10.87 -5.72
C PRO A 21 -11.14 11.65 -6.59
N THR A 22 -10.65 12.35 -7.63
CA THR A 22 -11.45 13.26 -8.47
C THR A 22 -11.43 12.91 -9.95
N HIS A 23 -10.57 12.00 -10.39
CA HIS A 23 -10.40 11.61 -11.79
C HIS A 23 -10.43 10.08 -11.94
N GLY A 24 -11.43 9.57 -12.67
CA GLY A 24 -11.62 8.12 -12.90
C GLY A 24 -10.38 7.45 -13.48
N ASP A 25 -9.79 8.02 -14.54
CA ASP A 25 -8.58 7.50 -15.17
C ASP A 25 -7.39 7.36 -14.20
N ALA A 26 -7.27 8.28 -13.24
CA ALA A 26 -6.21 8.22 -12.23
C ALA A 26 -6.49 7.13 -11.18
N THR A 27 -7.77 6.92 -10.84
CA THR A 27 -8.20 5.79 -10.00
C THR A 27 -7.87 4.46 -10.68
N GLU A 28 -8.24 4.29 -11.94
CA GLU A 28 -7.98 3.06 -12.70
C GLU A 28 -6.47 2.79 -12.81
N ARG A 29 -5.65 3.83 -13.01
CA ARG A 29 -4.20 3.69 -13.02
C ARG A 29 -3.66 3.23 -11.66
N LEU A 30 -4.14 3.78 -10.56
CA LEU A 30 -3.71 3.39 -9.21
C LEU A 30 -4.14 1.95 -8.88
N GLN A 31 -5.36 1.55 -9.25
CA GLN A 31 -5.82 0.16 -9.15
C GLN A 31 -4.98 -0.77 -10.02
N GLY A 32 -4.62 -0.34 -11.23
CA GLY A 32 -3.71 -1.09 -12.10
C GLY A 32 -2.32 -1.31 -11.52
N VAL A 33 -1.80 -0.39 -10.69
CA VAL A 33 -0.55 -0.61 -9.93
C VAL A 33 -0.72 -1.74 -8.92
N PHE A 34 -1.84 -1.75 -8.19
CA PHE A 34 -2.15 -2.83 -7.27
C PHE A 34 -2.24 -4.18 -8.00
N ASP A 35 -3.07 -4.29 -9.04
CA ASP A 35 -3.35 -5.55 -9.71
C ASP A 35 -2.15 -6.12 -10.49
N ARG A 36 -1.36 -5.25 -11.14
CA ARG A 36 -0.34 -5.69 -12.10
C ARG A 36 1.07 -5.74 -11.53
N GLN A 37 1.33 -5.01 -10.43
CA GLN A 37 2.68 -4.89 -9.88
C GLN A 37 2.73 -5.32 -8.42
N PHE A 38 1.76 -4.92 -7.62
CA PHE A 38 1.79 -5.17 -6.18
C PHE A 38 1.33 -6.60 -5.85
N LEU A 39 0.10 -6.94 -6.21
CA LEU A 39 -0.53 -8.22 -5.88
C LEU A 39 0.26 -9.45 -6.38
N PRO A 40 0.83 -9.46 -7.61
CA PRO A 40 1.61 -10.60 -8.08
C PRO A 40 2.83 -10.91 -7.23
N VAL A 41 3.46 -9.90 -6.61
CA VAL A 41 4.62 -10.09 -5.72
C VAL A 41 4.21 -10.87 -4.47
N PHE A 42 3.06 -10.54 -3.88
CA PHE A 42 2.56 -11.25 -2.69
C PHE A 42 2.15 -12.68 -3.02
N ARG A 43 1.43 -12.88 -4.13
CA ARG A 43 1.05 -14.23 -4.59
C ARG A 43 2.26 -15.12 -4.86
N ALA A 44 3.33 -14.55 -5.43
CA ALA A 44 4.57 -15.30 -5.68
C ALA A 44 5.35 -15.60 -4.39
N ALA A 45 5.35 -14.67 -3.42
CA ALA A 45 6.07 -14.84 -2.16
C ALA A 45 5.36 -15.76 -1.16
N TYR A 46 4.02 -15.83 -1.23
CA TYR A 46 3.17 -16.57 -0.29
C TYR A 46 2.14 -17.44 -1.05
N PRO A 47 2.59 -18.43 -1.84
CA PRO A 47 1.72 -19.20 -2.73
C PRO A 47 0.68 -20.05 -1.98
N ASP A 48 0.98 -20.46 -0.75
CA ASP A 48 0.13 -21.34 0.07
C ASP A 48 -0.80 -20.58 1.02
N GLN A 49 -0.79 -19.23 0.98
CA GLN A 49 -1.57 -18.40 1.89
C GLN A 49 -2.94 -18.06 1.25
N PRO A 50 -4.05 -18.64 1.71
CA PRO A 50 -5.35 -18.57 1.02
C PRO A 50 -5.99 -17.16 1.04
N ASP A 51 -5.61 -16.32 2.00
CA ASP A 51 -6.09 -14.94 2.16
C ASP A 51 -5.04 -13.89 1.72
N ILE A 52 -4.06 -14.29 0.91
CA ILE A 52 -2.94 -13.41 0.51
C ILE A 52 -3.39 -12.17 -0.25
N ASP A 53 -4.47 -12.27 -1.04
CA ASP A 53 -5.02 -11.13 -1.77
C ASP A 53 -5.57 -10.06 -0.81
N GLN A 54 -6.31 -10.48 0.23
CA GLN A 54 -6.79 -9.59 1.27
C GLN A 54 -5.63 -8.97 2.05
N ARG A 55 -4.61 -9.76 2.40
CA ARG A 55 -3.40 -9.28 3.09
C ARG A 55 -2.67 -8.25 2.25
N ALA A 56 -2.49 -8.51 0.95
CA ALA A 56 -1.85 -7.59 0.02
C ALA A 56 -2.63 -6.27 -0.08
N ALA A 57 -3.97 -6.32 -0.13
CA ALA A 57 -4.81 -5.11 -0.13
C ALA A 57 -4.60 -4.27 1.15
N LEU A 58 -4.53 -4.91 2.33
CA LEU A 58 -4.25 -4.23 3.59
C LEU A 58 -2.86 -3.58 3.59
N VAL A 59 -1.82 -4.31 3.16
CA VAL A 59 -0.46 -3.77 3.05
C VAL A 59 -0.40 -2.60 2.07
N PHE A 60 -1.09 -2.69 0.94
CA PHE A 60 -1.16 -1.61 -0.05
C PHE A 60 -1.82 -0.37 0.55
N SER A 61 -2.95 -0.53 1.23
CA SER A 61 -3.66 0.58 1.90
C SER A 61 -2.77 1.30 2.92
N GLN A 62 -2.01 0.54 3.72
CA GLN A 62 -1.10 1.10 4.71
C GLN A 62 0.05 1.88 4.07
N THR A 63 0.59 1.36 2.96
CA THR A 63 1.68 2.00 2.21
C THR A 63 1.21 3.30 1.57
N ILE A 64 0.05 3.27 0.89
CA ILE A 64 -0.54 4.45 0.26
C ILE A 64 -0.93 5.50 1.30
N GLY A 65 -1.60 5.10 2.38
CA GLY A 65 -1.99 6.01 3.46
C GLY A 65 -0.80 6.69 4.12
N MET A 66 0.28 5.94 4.40
CA MET A 66 1.52 6.52 4.92
C MET A 66 2.13 7.52 3.94
N ALA A 67 2.25 7.15 2.65
CA ALA A 67 2.80 8.05 1.63
C ALA A 67 1.95 9.32 1.48
N TYR A 68 0.63 9.18 1.52
CA TYR A 68 -0.33 10.29 1.49
C TYR A 68 -0.13 11.24 2.68
N CYS A 69 -0.16 10.70 3.91
CA CYS A 69 0.02 11.52 5.11
C CYS A 69 1.39 12.21 5.15
N ARG A 70 2.46 11.49 4.79
CA ARG A 70 3.84 12.00 4.91
C ARG A 70 4.21 12.99 3.80
N TYR A 71 3.91 12.68 2.54
CA TYR A 71 4.41 13.45 1.40
C TYR A 71 3.38 14.41 0.80
N LEU A 72 2.09 14.09 0.91
CA LEU A 72 1.03 14.90 0.32
C LEU A 72 0.43 15.87 1.32
N LEU A 73 -0.05 15.36 2.45
CA LEU A 73 -0.55 16.20 3.54
C LEU A 73 0.58 16.87 4.33
N ARG A 74 1.78 16.29 4.33
CA ARG A 74 2.93 16.73 5.14
C ARG A 74 2.55 16.85 6.63
N LEU A 75 1.82 15.84 7.12
CA LEU A 75 1.32 15.80 8.49
C LEU A 75 2.47 15.67 9.49
N GLU A 76 2.56 16.58 10.47
CA GLU A 76 3.57 16.48 11.55
C GLU A 76 3.06 15.65 12.74
N PRO A 77 3.94 14.91 13.46
CA PRO A 77 5.39 14.83 13.26
C PRO A 77 5.81 13.90 12.11
N LEU A 78 4.86 13.22 11.46
CA LEU A 78 5.15 12.18 10.47
C LEU A 78 5.98 12.67 9.27
N ALA A 79 5.82 13.92 8.85
CA ALA A 79 6.58 14.51 7.74
C ALA A 79 8.06 14.72 8.10
N SER A 80 8.35 15.16 9.33
CA SER A 80 9.70 15.41 9.82
C SER A 80 10.38 14.19 10.45
N MET A 81 9.63 13.17 10.86
CA MET A 81 10.18 11.94 11.44
C MET A 81 11.29 11.32 10.58
N ASP A 82 12.29 10.73 11.23
CA ASP A 82 13.36 10.01 10.55
C ASP A 82 12.80 8.89 9.64
N LYS A 83 13.37 8.77 8.43
CA LYS A 83 12.89 7.83 7.42
C LYS A 83 13.05 6.38 7.89
N ASN A 84 14.15 6.04 8.57
CA ASN A 84 14.37 4.69 9.06
C ASN A 84 13.40 4.37 10.21
N ALA A 85 13.13 5.33 11.09
CA ALA A 85 12.11 5.17 12.13
C ALA A 85 10.73 4.88 11.55
N VAL A 86 10.30 5.62 10.52
CA VAL A 86 9.04 5.35 9.82
C VAL A 86 9.06 4.00 9.12
N HIS A 87 10.16 3.66 8.45
CA HIS A 87 10.30 2.37 7.78
C HIS A 87 10.16 1.19 8.76
N GLN A 88 10.81 1.27 9.93
CA GLN A 88 10.70 0.23 10.96
C GLN A 88 9.29 0.12 11.54
N ALA A 89 8.62 1.25 11.79
CA ALA A 89 7.24 1.26 12.25
C ALA A 89 6.30 0.59 11.24
N ILE A 90 6.42 0.95 9.95
CA ILE A 90 5.61 0.37 8.88
C ILE A 90 5.92 -1.11 8.69
N ALA A 91 7.19 -1.52 8.73
CA ALA A 91 7.56 -2.93 8.63
C ALA A 91 6.90 -3.80 9.72
N GLY A 92 6.71 -3.26 10.94
CA GLY A 92 5.94 -3.91 12.00
C GLY A 92 4.48 -4.13 11.63
N VAL A 93 3.83 -3.12 11.05
CA VAL A 93 2.43 -3.20 10.60
C VAL A 93 2.27 -4.16 9.41
N ILE A 94 3.18 -4.12 8.44
CA ILE A 94 3.18 -5.04 7.30
C ILE A 94 3.33 -6.48 7.79
N ARG A 95 4.28 -6.72 8.71
CA ARG A 95 4.46 -8.04 9.31
C ARG A 95 3.18 -8.51 9.98
N HIS A 96 2.53 -7.66 10.78
CA HIS A 96 1.24 -7.97 11.40
C HIS A 96 0.20 -8.44 10.38
N PHE A 97 0.03 -7.72 9.27
CA PHE A 97 -0.89 -8.13 8.21
C PHE A 97 -0.49 -9.44 7.50
N LEU A 98 0.79 -9.83 7.55
CA LEU A 98 1.26 -11.06 6.91
C LEU A 98 1.28 -12.25 7.85
N THR A 99 1.37 -12.04 9.17
CA THR A 99 1.56 -13.12 10.14
C THR A 99 0.36 -13.35 11.05
N GLU A 100 -0.40 -12.31 11.38
CA GLU A 100 -1.54 -12.45 12.28
C GLU A 100 -2.80 -12.89 11.53
N PRO A 101 -3.73 -13.59 12.20
CA PRO A 101 -5.05 -13.84 11.63
C PRO A 101 -5.71 -12.52 11.26
N ILE A 102 -6.11 -12.36 10.00
CA ILE A 102 -7.07 -11.31 9.67
C ILE A 102 -8.35 -11.73 10.38
N ALA A 103 -8.94 -10.83 11.18
CA ALA A 103 -10.24 -11.11 11.78
C ALA A 103 -11.19 -11.55 10.65
N GLY A 104 -11.62 -12.80 10.68
CA GLY A 104 -12.70 -13.26 9.81
C GLY A 104 -13.95 -12.43 10.09
N PRO A 105 -14.96 -12.44 9.19
CA PRO A 105 -16.25 -11.87 9.54
C PRO A 105 -16.62 -12.41 10.92
N ALA A 106 -16.95 -11.52 11.86
CA ALA A 106 -17.37 -11.91 13.19
C ALA A 106 -18.39 -13.03 12.98
N SER A 107 -18.02 -14.26 13.33
CA SER A 107 -18.96 -15.35 13.32
C SER A 107 -19.95 -14.93 14.38
N ASP A 108 -21.07 -14.36 13.94
CA ASP A 108 -22.23 -14.09 14.77
C ASP A 108 -22.46 -15.39 15.53
N SER A 109 -22.06 -15.36 16.79
CA SER A 109 -22.25 -16.47 17.71
C SER A 109 -23.71 -16.39 18.08
N MET A 110 -24.45 -17.29 17.44
CA MET A 110 -25.66 -18.00 17.86
C MET A 110 -26.22 -17.67 19.25
#